data_AF-A0A292ZCU1-F1
#
_entry.id   AF-A0A292ZCU1-F1
#
_cell.length_a   1.000
_cell.length_b   1.000
_cell.length_c   1.000
_cell.angle_alpha   90.00
_cell.angle_beta   90.00
_cell.angle_gamma   90.00
#
_symmetry.space_group_name_H-M   'P 1'
#
loop_
_entity.id
_entity.type
_entity.pdbx_description
1 polymer ?
#
loop_
_entity_poly.entity_id
_entity_poly.type
_entity_poly.pdbx_seq_one_letter_code
_entity_poly.pdbx_strand_id
1 'polypeptide(L)' 'MIEALLARPSSAEVTHLITTVTNDNQASWALFEGLANRWRTRLERSPFFHQQTHFAGAHATEWLARIGPLPR' A
#
# COMPACT_ATOMS: atom_id res chain seq x y z
N MET A 1 -12.94 -5.71 -3.86
CA MET A 1 -12.12 -6.70 -3.13
C MET A 1 -11.56 -6.14 -1.82
N ILE A 2 -10.67 -5.13 -1.85
CA ILE A 2 -10.02 -4.60 -0.62
C ILE A 2 -11.02 -4.13 0.44
N GLU A 3 -12.04 -3.37 0.05
CA GLU A 3 -13.11 -2.95 0.98
C GLU A 3 -13.84 -4.15 1.61
N ALA A 4 -14.05 -5.23 0.84
CA ALA A 4 -14.66 -6.45 1.37
C ALA A 4 -13.73 -7.22 2.33
N LEU A 5 -12.41 -7.02 2.26
CA LEU A 5 -11.47 -7.55 3.26
C LEU A 5 -11.55 -6.72 4.55
N LEU A 6 -11.58 -5.40 4.43
CA LEU A 6 -11.68 -4.49 5.58
C LEU A 6 -13.01 -4.61 6.32
N ALA A 7 -14.09 -4.98 5.62
CA ALA A 7 -15.41 -5.20 6.23
C ALA A 7 -15.49 -6.50 7.07
N ARG A 8 -14.45 -7.33 7.11
CA ARG A 8 -14.45 -8.58 7.89
C ARG A 8 -14.30 -8.29 9.38
N PRO A 9 -14.95 -9.08 10.27
CA PRO A 9 -14.79 -8.91 11.72
C PRO A 9 -13.34 -8.95 12.20
N SER A 10 -12.49 -9.77 11.56
CA SER A 10 -11.06 -9.87 11.86
C SER A 10 -10.26 -8.59 11.57
N SER A 11 -10.84 -7.65 10.82
CA SER A 11 -10.22 -6.39 10.42
C SER A 11 -10.80 -5.18 11.16
N ALA A 12 -11.67 -5.39 12.15
CA ALA A 12 -12.38 -4.32 12.85
C ALA A 12 -11.45 -3.31 13.54
N GLU A 13 -10.25 -3.73 13.98
CA GLU A 13 -9.27 -2.87 14.65
C GLU A 13 -8.12 -2.44 13.72
N VAL A 14 -8.19 -2.76 12.43
CA VAL A 14 -7.14 -2.37 11.48
C VAL A 14 -7.15 -0.87 11.28
N THR A 15 -6.02 -0.24 11.57
CA THR A 15 -5.85 1.21 11.42
C THR A 15 -5.18 1.60 10.11
N HIS A 16 -4.49 0.66 9.46
CA HIS A 16 -3.67 0.96 8.29
C HIS A 16 -3.69 -0.19 7.28
N LEU A 17 -3.71 0.18 6.01
CA LEU A 17 -3.42 -0.73 4.91
C LEU A 17 -1.97 -0.52 4.48
N ILE A 18 -1.20 -1.61 4.45
CA ILE A 18 0.21 -1.60 4.04
C ILE A 18 0.38 -2.60 2.90
N THR A 19 1.08 -2.19 1.85
CA THR A 19 1.50 -3.05 0.74
C THR A 19 2.83 -2.56 0.20
N THR A 20 3.48 -3.35 -0.64
CA THR A 20 4.57 -2.87 -1.49
C THR A 20 4.15 -2.79 -2.95
N VAL A 21 4.72 -1.83 -3.67
CA VAL A 21 4.51 -1.63 -5.11
C VAL A 21 5.82 -1.19 -5.75
N THR A 22 6.21 -1.76 -6.88
CA THR A 22 7.32 -1.25 -7.70
C THR A 22 7.00 0.15 -8.25
N ASN A 23 8.01 0.98 -8.49
CA ASN A 23 7.79 2.37 -8.94
C ASN A 23 7.03 2.48 -10.28
N ASP A 24 7.17 1.50 -11.15
CA ASP A 24 6.61 1.47 -12.51
C ASP A 24 5.19 0.90 -12.58
N ASN A 25 4.69 0.26 -11.52
CA ASN A 25 3.34 -0.30 -11.49
C ASN A 25 2.28 0.80 -11.24
N GLN A 26 2.05 1.63 -12.26
CA GLN A 26 1.13 2.77 -12.22
C GLN A 26 -0.31 2.36 -11.90
N ALA A 27 -0.75 1.18 -12.34
CA ALA A 27 -2.10 0.68 -12.08
C ALA A 27 -2.33 0.45 -10.57
N SER A 28 -1.36 -0.18 -9.89
CA SER A 28 -1.41 -0.36 -8.44
C SER A 28 -1.33 0.97 -7.70
N TRP A 29 -0.46 1.90 -8.12
CA TRP A 29 -0.40 3.23 -7.52
C TRP A 29 -1.74 3.96 -7.62
N ALA A 30 -2.35 3.99 -8.81
CA ALA A 30 -3.66 4.61 -9.01
C ALA A 30 -4.75 3.95 -8.14
N LEU A 31 -4.72 2.62 -7.96
CA LEU A 31 -5.65 1.91 -7.08
C LEU A 31 -5.49 2.40 -5.62
N PHE A 32 -4.26 2.41 -5.09
CA PHE A 32 -4.02 2.74 -3.68
C PHE A 32 -4.20 4.24 -3.38
N GLU A 33 -3.82 5.11 -4.31
CA GLU A 33 -4.12 6.55 -4.23
C GLU A 33 -5.63 6.80 -4.29
N GLY A 34 -6.35 6.09 -5.18
CA GLY A 34 -7.80 6.16 -5.26
C GLY A 34 -8.50 5.74 -3.96
N LEU A 35 -7.99 4.71 -3.29
CA LEU A 35 -8.48 4.28 -1.97
C LEU A 35 -8.19 5.32 -0.88
N ALA A 36 -6.97 5.84 -0.82
CA ALA A 36 -6.60 6.88 0.14
C ALA A 36 -7.49 8.13 -0.01
N ASN A 37 -7.72 8.56 -1.25
CA ASN A 37 -8.64 9.66 -1.57
C ASN A 37 -10.09 9.36 -1.14
N ARG A 38 -10.60 8.17 -1.46
CA ARG A 38 -11.96 7.75 -1.09
C ARG A 38 -12.16 7.76 0.42
N TRP A 39 -11.18 7.25 1.16
CA TRP A 39 -11.21 7.19 2.62
C TRP A 39 -10.77 8.50 3.30
N ARG A 40 -10.45 9.54 2.52
CA ARG A 40 -9.98 10.85 2.99
C ARG A 40 -8.81 10.73 3.97
N THR A 41 -7.86 9.85 3.65
CA THR A 41 -6.67 9.61 4.47
C THR A 41 -5.41 9.70 3.62
N ARG A 42 -4.25 9.74 4.27
CA ARG A 42 -2.96 9.91 3.59
C ARG A 42 -2.44 8.56 3.08
N LEU A 43 -1.86 8.58 1.88
CA LEU A 43 -0.92 7.55 1.43
C LEU A 43 0.50 8.07 1.63
N GLU A 44 1.28 7.35 2.42
CA GLU A 44 2.71 7.58 2.58
C GLU A 44 3.50 6.56 1.77
N ARG A 45 4.59 7.04 1.16
CA ARG A 45 5.45 6.22 0.30
C ARG A 45 6.89 6.28 0.77
N SER A 46 7.54 5.14 0.92
CA SER A 46 8.97 5.04 1.23
C SER A 46 9.62 3.84 0.53
N PRO A 47 10.93 3.88 0.19
CA PRO A 47 11.65 2.69 -0.25
C PRO A 47 11.61 1.63 0.86
N PHE A 48 11.44 0.35 0.50
CA PHE A 48 11.41 -0.74 1.48
C PHE A 48 12.33 -1.88 1.08
N PHE A 49 12.01 -2.64 0.03
CA PHE A 49 12.92 -3.66 -0.48
C PHE A 49 13.69 -3.13 -1.68
N HIS A 50 14.91 -2.69 -1.44
CA HIS A 50 15.83 -2.14 -2.44
C HIS A 50 16.34 -3.19 -3.45
N GLN A 51 16.33 -2.83 -4.75
CA GLN A 51 16.81 -3.65 -5.87
C GLN A 51 18.18 -4.30 -5.64
N GLN A 52 19.16 -3.51 -5.21
CA GLN A 52 20.53 -4.02 -5.05
C GLN A 52 20.65 -4.85 -3.78
N THR A 53 20.27 -4.28 -2.64
CA THR A 53 20.46 -4.90 -1.32
C THR A 53 19.64 -6.17 -1.12
N HIS A 54 18.40 -6.22 -1.62
CA HIS A 54 17.48 -7.34 -1.36
C HIS A 54 17.33 -8.29 -2.54
N PHE A 55 17.55 -7.80 -3.77
CA PHE A 55 17.28 -8.58 -4.99
C PHE A 55 18.51 -8.78 -5.87
N ALA A 56 19.71 -8.34 -5.45
CA ALA A 56 20.94 -8.44 -6.24
C ALA A 56 20.79 -7.95 -7.70
N GLY A 57 19.95 -6.94 -7.91
CA GLY A 57 19.66 -6.37 -9.22
C GLY A 57 18.56 -7.08 -10.02
N ALA A 58 18.08 -8.25 -9.59
CA ALA A 58 17.13 -9.08 -10.34
C ALA A 58 15.68 -8.54 -10.36
N HIS A 59 15.30 -7.75 -9.35
CA HIS A 59 13.97 -7.15 -9.25
C HIS A 59 14.06 -5.67 -8.87
N ALA A 60 13.09 -4.88 -9.32
CA ALA A 60 13.01 -3.45 -9.01
C ALA A 60 12.78 -3.22 -7.50
N THR A 61 13.11 -2.00 -7.02
CA THR A 61 12.80 -1.61 -5.65
C THR A 61 11.29 -1.63 -5.41
N GLU A 62 10.87 -2.37 -4.40
CA GLU A 62 9.52 -2.38 -3.86
C GLU A 62 9.37 -1.25 -2.84
N TRP A 63 8.42 -0.35 -3.09
CA TRP A 63 8.14 0.80 -2.24
C TRP A 63 6.98 0.47 -1.31
N LEU A 64 7.13 0.76 -0.03
CA LEU A 64 6.04 0.70 0.93
C LEU A 64 5.01 1.77 0.58
N ALA A 65 3.76 1.34 0.38
CA ALA A 65 2.60 2.20 0.36
C ALA A 65 1.82 1.97 1.65
N ARG A 66 1.66 3.03 2.45
CA ARG A 66 1.02 2.99 3.76
C ARG A 66 -0.14 3.96 3.78
N ILE A 67 -1.37 3.43 3.86
CA ILE A 67 -2.60 4.21 3.89
C ILE A 67 -3.17 4.22 5.30
N GLY A 68 -3.37 5.41 5.86
CA GLY A 68 -4.12 5.59 7.10
C GLY A 68 -3.66 6.77 7.97
N PRO A 69 -4.27 6.95 9.16
CA PRO A 69 -5.24 6.04 9.76
C PRO A 69 -6.54 5.93 8.94
N LEU A 70 -7.07 4.71 8.84
CA LEU A 70 -8.33 4.43 8.14
C LEU A 70 -9.52 5.01 8.93
N PRO A 71 -10.56 5.51 8.25
CA PRO A 71 -11.80 5.89 8.91
C PRO A 71 -12.46 4.65 9.54
N ARG A 72 -13.11 4.85 10.69
CA ARG A 72 -13.92 3.82 11.36
C ARG A 72 -15.30 3.73 10.73
#